data_AF-A0A8E0VPU2-F1
#
_entry.id   AF-A0A8E0VPU2-F1
#
_cell.length_a   1.000
_cell.length_b   1.000
_cell.length_c   1.000
_cell.angle_alpha   90.00
_cell.angle_beta   90.00
_cell.angle_gamma   90.00
#
_symmetry.space_group_name_H-M   'P 1'
#
loop_
_entity.id
_entity.type
_entity.pdbx_description
1 polymer ?
#
loop_
_entity_poly.entity_id
_entity_poly.type
_entity_poly.pdbx_seq_one_letter_code
_entity_poly.pdbx_strand_id
1 'polypeptide(L)'
;MSELSAMAKSLALSVDVDKSETERADVFFKHLLLLKQKGLVVEQRREVKQEAERLNLGPRAVLVVAEALLTSPSTILVDIKTYASVFVLFTRIGESAKRSQQYLLGATAKLIERFNKQDLLSKACHILKCLYDCDIVEEDVILAWYDKGPSRKFVSKELSAKILSICAPMVKWLKEAEEEDSDDSEDDESPANDTSQTDSNYAKPPAAVKVGNHVAQESDSEDDIDIDAI
;
A
#
# COMPACT_ATOMS: atom_id res chain seq x y z
N MET A 1 -26.76 -23.09 -10.47
CA MET A 1 -25.51 -23.02 -11.25
C MET A 1 -25.36 -24.36 -11.96
N SER A 2 -25.36 -24.41 -13.29
CA SER A 2 -25.22 -25.68 -14.03
C SER A 2 -23.75 -26.10 -14.01
N GLU A 3 -23.40 -27.11 -13.22
CA GLU A 3 -22.08 -27.70 -13.30
C GLU A 3 -21.89 -28.32 -14.69
N LEU A 4 -20.82 -27.91 -15.39
CA LEU A 4 -20.39 -28.55 -16.63
C LEU A 4 -20.09 -30.03 -16.36
N SER A 5 -20.61 -30.91 -17.22
CA SER A 5 -20.30 -32.35 -17.20
C SER A 5 -18.79 -32.58 -17.24
N ALA A 6 -18.30 -33.64 -16.61
CA ALA A 6 -16.88 -34.01 -16.59
C ALA A 6 -16.24 -34.04 -18.00
N MET A 7 -17.00 -34.48 -19.01
CA MET A 7 -16.56 -34.48 -20.41
C MET A 7 -16.40 -33.07 -20.97
N ALA A 8 -17.32 -32.15 -20.66
CA ALA A 8 -17.22 -30.76 -21.09
C ALA A 8 -16.05 -30.03 -20.41
N LYS A 9 -15.79 -30.34 -19.12
CA LYS A 9 -14.59 -29.86 -18.40
C LYS A 9 -13.30 -30.36 -19.06
N SER A 10 -13.25 -31.64 -19.43
CA SER A 10 -12.09 -32.22 -20.12
C SER A 10 -11.83 -31.58 -21.49
N LEU A 11 -12.88 -31.35 -22.29
CA LEU A 11 -12.78 -30.68 -23.58
C LEU A 11 -12.30 -29.23 -23.43
N ALA A 12 -12.84 -28.48 -22.47
CA ALA A 12 -12.41 -27.10 -22.21
C ALA A 12 -10.94 -27.02 -21.77
N LEU A 13 -10.49 -27.95 -20.93
CA LEU A 13 -9.08 -28.05 -20.54
C LEU A 13 -8.18 -28.32 -21.76
N SER A 14 -8.54 -29.26 -22.65
CA SER A 14 -7.74 -29.51 -23.86
C SER A 14 -7.66 -28.30 -24.80
N VAL A 15 -8.75 -27.54 -24.94
CA VAL A 15 -8.78 -26.35 -25.81
C VAL A 15 -7.86 -25.24 -25.29
N ASP A 16 -7.74 -25.08 -23.97
CA ASP A 16 -6.88 -24.06 -23.39
C ASP A 16 -5.41 -24.48 -23.30
N VAL A 17 -5.11 -25.78 -23.25
CA VAL A 17 -3.73 -26.30 -23.30
C VAL A 17 -3.04 -25.91 -24.61
N ASP A 18 -3.77 -25.88 -25.72
CA ASP A 18 -3.23 -25.51 -27.02
C ASP A 18 -3.04 -23.98 -27.18
N LYS A 19 -3.57 -23.17 -26.26
CA LYS A 19 -3.42 -21.70 -26.28
C LYS A 19 -2.09 -21.25 -25.68
N SER A 20 -1.50 -20.22 -26.27
CA SER A 20 -0.36 -19.50 -25.71
C SER A 20 -0.70 -18.79 -24.39
N GLU A 21 0.32 -18.44 -23.58
CA GLU A 21 0.14 -17.68 -22.33
C GLU A 21 -0.62 -16.36 -22.58
N THR A 22 -0.33 -15.68 -23.69
CA THR A 22 -0.99 -14.43 -24.08
C THR A 22 -2.47 -14.64 -24.40
N GLU A 23 -2.83 -15.70 -25.13
CA GLU A 23 -4.22 -16.00 -25.45
C GLU A 23 -5.01 -16.39 -24.19
N ARG A 24 -4.40 -17.16 -23.28
CA ARG A 24 -5.02 -17.47 -21.98
C ARG A 24 -5.22 -16.21 -21.13
N ALA A 25 -4.25 -15.29 -21.14
CA ALA A 25 -4.37 -14.01 -20.47
C ALA A 25 -5.48 -13.13 -21.06
N ASP A 26 -5.64 -13.13 -22.39
CA ASP A 26 -6.74 -12.41 -23.07
C ASP A 26 -8.12 -13.00 -22.72
N VAL A 27 -8.25 -14.33 -22.64
CA VAL A 27 -9.47 -14.99 -22.15
C VAL A 27 -9.80 -14.53 -20.73
N PHE A 28 -8.82 -14.54 -19.83
CA PHE A 28 -9.01 -14.09 -18.45
C PHE A 28 -9.37 -12.60 -18.37
N PHE A 29 -8.72 -11.76 -19.17
CA PHE A 29 -9.00 -10.33 -19.26
C PHE A 29 -10.45 -10.07 -19.67
N LYS A 30 -10.93 -10.73 -20.74
CA LYS A 30 -12.32 -10.62 -21.21
C LYS A 30 -13.32 -11.07 -20.16
N HIS A 31 -13.01 -12.14 -19.42
CA HIS A 31 -13.85 -12.60 -18.30
C HIS A 31 -13.96 -11.54 -17.19
N LEU A 32 -12.83 -10.94 -16.78
CA LEU A 32 -12.82 -9.86 -15.79
C LEU A 32 -13.62 -8.63 -16.25
N LEU A 33 -13.51 -8.23 -17.52
CA LEU A 33 -14.29 -7.11 -18.06
C LEU A 33 -15.80 -7.39 -18.02
N LEU A 34 -16.22 -8.62 -18.34
CA LEU A 34 -17.62 -9.02 -18.25
C LEU A 34 -18.15 -8.95 -16.80
N LEU A 35 -17.36 -9.43 -15.84
CA LEU A 35 -17.74 -9.35 -14.42
C LEU A 35 -17.77 -7.90 -13.93
N LYS A 36 -16.81 -7.06 -14.36
CA LYS A 36 -16.76 -5.64 -14.04
C LYS A 36 -17.99 -4.91 -14.54
N GLN A 37 -18.39 -5.15 -15.79
CA GLN A 37 -19.60 -4.57 -16.38
C GLN A 37 -20.87 -4.96 -15.62
N LYS A 38 -20.91 -6.20 -15.08
CA LYS A 38 -22.05 -6.70 -14.29
C LYS A 38 -22.00 -6.31 -12.81
N GLY A 39 -20.91 -5.70 -12.33
CA GLY A 39 -20.71 -5.40 -10.91
C GLY A 39 -20.45 -6.63 -10.03
N LEU A 40 -20.03 -7.76 -10.62
CA LEU A 40 -19.94 -9.07 -9.94
C LEU A 40 -18.51 -9.44 -9.51
N VAL A 41 -17.50 -8.62 -9.78
CA VAL A 41 -16.08 -8.96 -9.55
C VAL A 41 -15.80 -9.32 -8.08
N VAL A 42 -16.30 -8.51 -7.14
CA VAL A 42 -16.07 -8.72 -5.69
C VAL A 42 -16.89 -9.89 -5.16
N GLU A 43 -18.14 -10.01 -5.62
CA GLU A 43 -19.03 -11.12 -5.28
C GLU A 43 -18.41 -12.46 -5.72
N GLN A 44 -17.90 -12.52 -6.95
CA GLN A 44 -17.33 -13.72 -7.59
C GLN A 44 -15.80 -13.77 -7.50
N ARG A 45 -15.20 -13.15 -6.48
CA ARG A 45 -13.73 -13.07 -6.33
C ARG A 45 -13.04 -14.45 -6.27
N ARG A 46 -13.72 -15.48 -5.76
CA ARG A 46 -13.18 -16.84 -5.68
C ARG A 46 -13.13 -17.48 -7.06
N GLU A 47 -14.17 -17.28 -7.85
CA GLU A 47 -14.30 -17.74 -9.24
C GLU A 47 -13.28 -17.04 -10.13
N VAL A 48 -13.05 -15.74 -9.92
CA VAL A 48 -11.96 -14.99 -10.58
C VAL A 48 -10.60 -15.64 -10.33
N LYS A 49 -10.31 -16.01 -9.06
CA LYS A 49 -9.06 -16.69 -8.70
C LYS A 49 -8.97 -18.08 -9.32
N GLN A 50 -10.05 -18.86 -9.26
CA GLN A 50 -10.13 -20.20 -9.86
C GLN A 50 -9.95 -20.16 -11.38
N GLU A 51 -10.51 -19.17 -12.08
CA GLU A 51 -10.38 -19.05 -13.53
C GLU A 51 -8.93 -18.75 -13.94
N ALA A 52 -8.23 -17.89 -13.19
CA ALA A 52 -6.80 -17.65 -13.42
C ALA A 52 -5.93 -18.90 -13.23
N GLU A 53 -6.30 -19.75 -12.25
CA GLU A 53 -5.62 -21.03 -11.99
C GLU A 53 -5.94 -22.07 -13.07
N ARG A 54 -7.20 -22.17 -13.51
CA ARG A 54 -7.64 -23.03 -14.62
C ARG A 54 -6.91 -22.70 -15.92
N LEU A 55 -6.68 -21.41 -16.16
CA LEU A 55 -5.93 -20.89 -17.30
C LEU A 55 -4.40 -20.93 -17.11
N ASN A 56 -3.92 -21.46 -15.98
CA ASN A 56 -2.49 -21.61 -15.66
C ASN A 56 -1.67 -20.33 -15.94
N LEU A 57 -2.13 -19.20 -15.39
CA LEU A 57 -1.49 -17.88 -15.54
C LEU A 57 -0.43 -17.61 -14.46
N GLY A 58 -0.41 -18.41 -13.39
CA GLY A 58 0.52 -18.27 -12.28
C GLY A 58 0.52 -16.86 -11.66
N PRO A 59 1.67 -16.38 -11.13
CA PRO A 59 1.74 -15.09 -10.44
C PRO A 59 1.55 -13.87 -11.34
N ARG A 60 1.67 -14.03 -12.66
CA ARG A 60 1.44 -12.93 -13.62
C ARG A 60 -0.04 -12.61 -13.82
N ALA A 61 -0.95 -13.47 -13.36
CA ALA A 61 -2.39 -13.21 -13.41
C ALA A 61 -2.76 -11.85 -12.80
N VAL A 62 -2.06 -11.43 -11.74
CA VAL A 62 -2.29 -10.13 -11.07
C VAL A 62 -2.04 -8.92 -11.99
N LEU A 63 -1.20 -9.06 -13.03
CA LEU A 63 -1.01 -8.03 -14.05
C LEU A 63 -2.30 -7.80 -14.83
N VAL A 64 -2.99 -8.89 -15.20
CA VAL A 64 -4.26 -8.87 -15.92
C VAL A 64 -5.38 -8.31 -15.02
N VAL A 65 -5.37 -8.66 -13.73
CA VAL A 65 -6.30 -8.09 -12.75
C VAL A 65 -6.12 -6.58 -12.63
N ALA A 66 -4.89 -6.10 -12.46
CA ALA A 66 -4.60 -4.67 -12.38
C ALA A 66 -5.03 -3.93 -13.66
N GLU A 67 -4.69 -4.48 -14.83
CA GLU A 67 -5.06 -3.93 -16.13
C GLU A 67 -6.58 -3.80 -16.32
N ALA A 68 -7.35 -4.82 -15.91
CA ALA A 68 -8.81 -4.84 -16.09
C ALA A 68 -9.55 -3.95 -15.09
N LEU A 69 -9.05 -3.88 -13.86
CA LEU A 69 -9.79 -3.25 -12.75
C LEU A 69 -9.37 -1.79 -12.54
N LEU A 70 -8.09 -1.45 -12.71
CA LEU A 70 -7.52 -0.12 -12.43
C LEU A 70 -7.43 0.75 -13.69
N THR A 71 -8.58 1.01 -14.32
CA THR A 71 -8.65 1.58 -15.68
C THR A 71 -8.67 3.10 -15.74
N SER A 72 -8.85 3.80 -14.62
CA SER A 72 -8.95 5.27 -14.61
C SER A 72 -8.02 5.90 -13.57
N PRO A 73 -7.19 6.90 -13.96
CA PRO A 73 -6.26 7.55 -13.04
C PRO A 73 -6.96 8.43 -11.98
N SER A 74 -8.20 8.85 -12.23
CA SER A 74 -8.96 9.65 -11.26
C SER A 74 -9.56 8.79 -10.13
N THR A 75 -9.90 7.53 -10.41
CA THR A 75 -10.56 6.62 -9.46
C THR A 75 -9.64 5.55 -8.89
N ILE A 76 -8.38 5.45 -9.34
CA ILE A 76 -7.48 4.33 -9.02
C ILE A 76 -7.40 3.96 -7.53
N LEU A 77 -7.38 4.95 -6.63
CA LEU A 77 -7.33 4.71 -5.17
C LEU A 77 -8.64 4.10 -4.65
N VAL A 78 -9.77 4.54 -5.20
CA VAL A 78 -11.09 3.97 -4.90
C VAL A 78 -11.21 2.57 -5.47
N ASP A 79 -10.71 2.35 -6.68
CA ASP A 79 -10.73 1.05 -7.35
C ASP A 79 -9.87 0.03 -6.58
N ILE A 80 -8.67 0.41 -6.10
CA ILE A 80 -7.82 -0.46 -5.27
C ILE A 80 -8.60 -0.92 -4.03
N LYS A 81 -9.25 -0.01 -3.30
CA LYS A 81 -10.05 -0.34 -2.11
C LYS A 81 -11.24 -1.23 -2.45
N THR A 82 -11.95 -0.90 -3.54
CA THR A 82 -13.13 -1.65 -4.01
C THR A 82 -12.77 -3.09 -4.33
N TYR A 83 -11.63 -3.32 -4.97
CA TYR A 83 -11.20 -4.66 -5.41
C TYR A 83 -10.14 -5.29 -4.49
N ALA A 84 -9.91 -4.75 -3.29
CA ALA A 84 -8.86 -5.21 -2.37
C ALA A 84 -8.98 -6.72 -2.07
N SER A 85 -10.20 -7.19 -1.78
CA SER A 85 -10.47 -8.61 -1.51
C SER A 85 -10.17 -9.52 -2.71
N VAL A 86 -10.17 -9.01 -3.93
CA VAL A 86 -9.76 -9.75 -5.14
C VAL A 86 -8.24 -9.80 -5.21
N PHE A 87 -7.56 -8.65 -5.06
CA PHE A 87 -6.11 -8.59 -5.11
C PHE A 87 -5.45 -9.47 -4.03
N VAL A 88 -5.97 -9.47 -2.80
CA VAL A 88 -5.47 -10.29 -1.68
C VAL A 88 -5.48 -11.78 -2.03
N LEU A 89 -6.46 -12.28 -2.79
CA LEU A 89 -6.47 -13.68 -3.24
C LEU A 89 -5.27 -14.01 -4.15
N PHE A 90 -4.75 -13.05 -4.90
CA PHE A 90 -3.59 -13.24 -5.77
C PHE A 90 -2.27 -12.97 -5.07
N THR A 91 -2.26 -12.05 -4.10
CA THR A 91 -1.04 -11.52 -3.50
C THR A 91 -0.70 -12.12 -2.16
N ARG A 92 -1.67 -12.69 -1.43
CA ARG A 92 -1.46 -13.22 -0.07
C ARG A 92 -1.64 -14.73 0.05
N ILE A 93 -2.12 -15.41 -1.01
CA ILE A 93 -2.44 -16.84 -0.97
C ILE A 93 -1.58 -17.62 -1.98
N GLY A 94 -1.02 -18.74 -1.53
CA GLY A 94 -0.25 -19.68 -2.34
C GLY A 94 1.24 -19.40 -2.36
N GLU A 95 2.02 -20.37 -2.84
CA GLU A 95 3.50 -20.36 -2.79
C GLU A 95 4.14 -19.21 -3.58
N SER A 96 3.41 -18.66 -4.56
CA SER A 96 3.88 -17.55 -5.40
C SER A 96 3.37 -16.17 -4.96
N ALA A 97 2.75 -16.05 -3.78
CA ALA A 97 2.17 -14.81 -3.24
C ALA A 97 3.10 -13.58 -3.33
N LYS A 98 4.31 -13.66 -2.76
CA LYS A 98 5.31 -12.57 -2.82
C LYS A 98 5.72 -12.23 -4.25
N ARG A 99 5.77 -13.21 -5.15
CA ARG A 99 6.08 -12.98 -6.57
C ARG A 99 4.92 -12.25 -7.27
N SER A 100 3.67 -12.55 -6.94
CA SER A 100 2.51 -11.78 -7.41
C SER A 100 2.56 -10.33 -6.93
N GLN A 101 2.91 -10.08 -5.67
CA GLN A 101 3.08 -8.71 -5.15
C GLN A 101 4.13 -7.91 -5.94
N GLN A 102 5.28 -8.52 -6.24
CA GLN A 102 6.31 -7.90 -7.09
C GLN A 102 5.81 -7.59 -8.51
N TYR A 103 4.98 -8.49 -9.09
CA TYR A 103 4.33 -8.22 -10.37
C TYR A 103 3.33 -7.07 -10.27
N LEU A 104 2.56 -6.98 -9.18
CA LEU A 104 1.62 -5.88 -8.95
C LEU A 104 2.33 -4.53 -8.82
N LEU A 105 3.46 -4.44 -8.11
CA LEU A 105 4.29 -3.22 -8.09
C LEU A 105 4.77 -2.83 -9.51
N GLY A 106 5.11 -3.83 -10.33
CA GLY A 106 5.40 -3.63 -11.75
C GLY A 106 4.21 -3.14 -12.56
N ALA A 107 3.01 -3.67 -12.31
CA ALA A 107 1.77 -3.21 -12.94
C ALA A 107 1.46 -1.75 -12.55
N THR A 108 1.64 -1.38 -11.28
CA THR A 108 1.50 0.01 -10.82
C THR A 108 2.43 0.95 -11.59
N ALA A 109 3.71 0.57 -11.77
CA ALA A 109 4.64 1.36 -12.58
C ALA A 109 4.17 1.49 -14.04
N LYS A 110 3.63 0.42 -14.64
CA LYS A 110 3.04 0.45 -15.98
C LYS A 110 1.80 1.36 -16.08
N LEU A 111 0.94 1.37 -15.06
CA LEU A 111 -0.22 2.26 -15.02
C LEU A 111 0.23 3.71 -14.92
N ILE A 112 1.27 4.01 -14.12
CA ILE A 112 1.88 5.35 -14.04
C ILE A 112 2.43 5.79 -15.40
N GLU A 113 3.17 4.91 -16.10
CA GLU A 113 3.66 5.17 -17.47
C GLU A 113 2.53 5.47 -18.44
N ARG A 114 1.48 4.64 -18.44
CA ARG A 114 0.31 4.80 -19.30
C ARG A 114 -0.43 6.12 -19.06
N PHE A 115 -0.64 6.46 -17.78
CA PHE A 115 -1.41 7.63 -17.38
C PHE A 115 -0.53 8.85 -17.07
N ASN A 116 0.66 8.93 -17.67
CA ASN A 116 1.60 10.03 -17.48
C ASN A 116 0.98 11.40 -17.85
N LYS A 117 0.12 11.44 -18.88
CA LYS A 117 -0.58 12.68 -19.29
C LYS A 117 -1.61 13.18 -18.26
N GLN A 118 -2.06 12.30 -17.37
CA GLN A 118 -3.01 12.62 -16.30
C GLN A 118 -2.31 12.79 -14.94
N ASP A 119 -0.98 12.92 -14.96
CA ASP A 119 -0.13 13.09 -13.78
C ASP A 119 -0.34 12.01 -12.71
N LEU A 120 -0.43 10.75 -13.12
CA LEU A 120 -0.55 9.66 -12.14
C LEU A 120 0.72 9.48 -11.31
N LEU A 121 1.87 9.95 -11.80
CA LEU A 121 3.17 9.87 -11.13
C LEU A 121 3.16 10.59 -9.77
N SER A 122 2.52 11.77 -9.66
CA SER A 122 2.41 12.50 -8.39
C SER A 122 1.64 11.72 -7.31
N LYS A 123 0.82 10.74 -7.72
CA LYS A 123 0.08 9.86 -6.82
C LYS A 123 0.81 8.56 -6.48
N ALA A 124 2.03 8.33 -6.96
CA ALA A 124 2.74 7.05 -6.79
C ALA A 124 2.86 6.62 -5.32
N CYS A 125 3.26 7.55 -4.43
CA CYS A 125 3.35 7.28 -2.99
C CYS A 125 1.98 6.92 -2.38
N HIS A 126 0.92 7.66 -2.75
CA HIS A 126 -0.45 7.39 -2.28
C HIS A 126 -0.96 6.03 -2.76
N ILE A 127 -0.63 5.63 -3.99
CA ILE A 127 -1.00 4.30 -4.53
C ILE A 127 -0.26 3.22 -3.75
N LEU A 128 1.05 3.36 -3.52
CA LEU A 128 1.84 2.40 -2.74
C LEU A 128 1.28 2.25 -1.32
N LYS A 129 0.98 3.37 -0.66
CA LYS A 129 0.36 3.37 0.68
C LYS A 129 -1.00 2.68 0.67
N CYS A 130 -1.84 2.95 -0.34
CA CYS A 130 -3.14 2.30 -0.46
C CYS A 130 -3.02 0.77 -0.65
N LEU A 131 -2.00 0.29 -1.36
CA LEU A 131 -1.74 -1.14 -1.51
C LEU A 131 -1.28 -1.78 -0.18
N TYR A 132 -0.46 -1.08 0.60
CA TYR A 132 -0.05 -1.51 1.93
C TYR A 132 -1.22 -1.53 2.91
N ASP A 133 -1.95 -0.42 3.05
CA ASP A 133 -3.09 -0.26 3.97
C ASP A 133 -4.23 -1.27 3.72
N CYS A 134 -4.34 -1.79 2.49
CA CYS A 134 -5.36 -2.79 2.11
C CYS A 134 -4.85 -4.24 2.20
N ASP A 135 -3.68 -4.47 2.82
CA ASP A 135 -3.00 -5.77 2.93
C ASP A 135 -2.66 -6.45 1.59
N ILE A 136 -2.63 -5.66 0.50
CA ILE A 136 -2.40 -6.18 -0.84
C ILE A 136 -0.92 -6.46 -1.08
N VAL A 137 -0.04 -5.57 -0.59
CA VAL A 137 1.42 -5.72 -0.68
C VAL A 137 2.03 -5.63 0.71
N GLU A 138 2.87 -6.60 1.05
CA GLU A 138 3.56 -6.70 2.32
C GLU A 138 4.72 -5.71 2.42
N GLU A 139 4.99 -5.29 3.65
CA GLU A 139 6.09 -4.39 3.99
C GLU A 139 7.43 -4.88 3.45
N ASP A 140 7.79 -6.12 3.74
CA ASP A 140 9.05 -6.74 3.31
C ASP A 140 9.20 -6.76 1.78
N VAL A 141 8.10 -6.92 1.04
CA VAL A 141 8.09 -6.83 -0.42
C VAL A 141 8.29 -5.39 -0.90
N ILE A 142 7.73 -4.40 -0.22
CA ILE A 142 7.95 -2.97 -0.52
C ILE A 142 9.40 -2.59 -0.26
N LEU A 143 9.95 -2.95 0.90
CA LEU A 143 11.34 -2.68 1.27
C LEU A 143 12.31 -3.35 0.29
N ALA A 144 12.13 -4.65 0.01
CA ALA A 144 12.96 -5.37 -0.95
C ALA A 144 12.86 -4.82 -2.39
N TRP A 145 11.68 -4.35 -2.80
CA TRP A 145 11.51 -3.67 -4.09
C TRP A 145 12.25 -2.34 -4.14
N TYR A 146 12.17 -1.56 -3.07
CA TYR A 146 12.82 -0.25 -2.97
C TYR A 146 14.35 -0.38 -2.93
N ASP A 147 14.88 -1.27 -2.08
CA ASP A 147 16.31 -1.48 -1.89
C ASP A 147 16.99 -2.05 -3.16
N LYS A 148 16.24 -2.79 -3.99
CA LYS A 148 16.71 -3.23 -5.31
C LYS A 148 16.97 -2.06 -6.26
N GLY A 149 16.32 -0.92 -6.05
CA GLY A 149 16.52 0.30 -6.81
C GLY A 149 15.93 0.27 -8.24
N PRO A 150 16.31 1.25 -9.09
CA PRO A 150 15.69 1.46 -10.39
C PRO A 150 15.83 0.26 -11.35
N SER A 151 14.72 -0.19 -11.93
CA SER A 151 14.67 -1.37 -12.82
C SER A 151 14.15 -1.03 -14.22
N ARG A 152 14.60 -1.80 -15.23
CA ARG A 152 14.09 -1.75 -16.62
C ARG A 152 13.07 -2.83 -16.95
N LYS A 153 12.65 -3.64 -15.96
CA LYS A 153 11.78 -4.80 -16.19
C LYS A 153 10.39 -4.42 -16.70
N PHE A 154 9.82 -3.32 -16.19
CA PHE A 154 8.46 -2.89 -16.52
C PHE A 154 8.44 -1.53 -17.21
N VAL A 155 9.20 -0.56 -16.72
CA VAL A 155 9.28 0.81 -17.25
C VAL A 155 10.73 1.21 -17.53
N SER A 156 10.95 2.40 -18.09
CA SER A 156 12.31 2.94 -18.25
C SER A 156 13.01 3.08 -16.89
N LYS A 157 14.34 2.97 -16.87
CA LYS A 157 15.13 3.13 -15.63
C LYS A 157 14.92 4.51 -15.00
N GLU A 158 14.76 5.54 -15.83
CA GLU A 158 14.50 6.91 -15.41
C GLU A 158 13.13 7.04 -14.72
N LEU A 159 12.06 6.50 -15.32
CA LEU A 159 10.74 6.51 -14.70
C LEU A 159 10.72 5.70 -13.40
N SER A 160 11.41 4.55 -13.38
CA SER A 160 11.57 3.76 -12.16
C SER A 160 12.26 4.55 -11.04
N ALA A 161 13.30 5.33 -11.35
CA ALA A 161 13.98 6.17 -10.37
C ALA A 161 13.07 7.30 -9.85
N LYS A 162 12.26 7.92 -10.73
CA LYS A 162 11.27 8.93 -10.34
C LYS A 162 10.21 8.38 -9.40
N ILE A 163 9.66 7.20 -9.70
CA ILE A 163 8.68 6.52 -8.84
C ILE A 163 9.29 6.24 -7.46
N LEU A 164 10.50 5.68 -7.40
CA LEU A 164 11.20 5.41 -6.14
C LEU A 164 11.41 6.68 -5.31
N SER A 165 11.89 7.75 -5.94
CA SER A 165 12.08 9.05 -5.27
C SER A 165 10.80 9.57 -4.62
N ILE A 166 9.66 9.49 -5.34
CA ILE A 166 8.36 9.91 -4.81
C ILE A 166 7.89 9.03 -3.64
N CYS A 167 8.20 7.73 -3.68
CA CYS A 167 7.82 6.78 -2.63
C CYS A 167 8.79 6.77 -1.42
N ALA A 168 9.93 7.46 -1.50
CA ALA A 168 10.94 7.47 -0.43
C ALA A 168 10.40 7.84 0.96
N PRO A 169 9.47 8.82 1.11
CA PRO A 169 8.91 9.15 2.44
C PRO A 169 8.16 7.98 3.08
N MET A 170 7.40 7.21 2.30
CA MET A 170 6.68 6.04 2.81
C MET A 170 7.66 4.93 3.22
N VAL A 171 8.70 4.69 2.43
CA VAL A 171 9.69 3.66 2.76
C VAL A 171 10.48 4.03 4.00
N LYS A 172 10.80 5.32 4.18
CA LYS A 172 11.38 5.83 5.41
C LYS A 172 10.46 5.54 6.62
N TRP A 173 9.18 5.87 6.50
CA TRP A 173 8.19 5.59 7.55
C TRP A 173 8.10 4.09 7.91
N LEU A 174 8.11 3.20 6.91
CA LEU A 174 8.10 1.74 7.17
C LEU A 174 9.34 1.28 7.94
N LYS A 175 10.53 1.80 7.60
CA LYS A 175 11.78 1.42 8.28
C LYS A 175 11.84 1.94 9.72
N GLU A 176 11.35 3.15 9.97
CA GLU A 176 11.31 3.73 11.33
C GLU A 176 10.35 2.95 12.25
N ALA A 177 9.23 2.44 11.72
CA ALA A 177 8.29 1.65 12.51
C ALA A 177 8.88 0.30 12.98
N GLU A 178 9.80 -0.30 12.23
CA GLU A 178 10.47 -1.56 12.61
C GLU A 178 11.51 -1.36 13.72
N GLU A 179 12.18 -0.20 13.75
CA GLU A 179 13.19 0.14 14.75
C GLU A 179 12.56 0.44 16.13
N GLU A 180 11.37 1.05 16.19
CA GLU A 180 10.69 1.39 17.45
C GLU A 180 10.11 0.16 18.20
N ASP A 181 9.68 -0.89 17.49
CA ASP A 181 9.13 -2.11 18.11
C ASP A 181 10.20 -3.06 18.70
N SER A 182 11.49 -2.80 18.42
CA SER A 182 12.61 -3.66 18.84
C SER A 182 13.29 -3.21 20.15
N ASP A 183 12.92 -2.06 20.71
CA ASP A 183 13.60 -1.43 21.86
C ASP A 183 12.85 -1.59 23.21
N ASP A 184 11.79 -2.41 23.30
CA ASP A 184 11.01 -2.63 24.54
C ASP A 184 11.36 -3.93 25.30
N SER A 185 12.64 -4.31 25.30
CA SER A 185 13.08 -5.48 26.09
C SER A 185 14.46 -5.31 26.75
N GLU A 186 14.63 -4.27 27.57
CA GLU A 186 15.64 -4.27 28.64
C GLU A 186 15.09 -3.71 29.97
N ASP A 187 14.92 -4.64 30.92
CA ASP A 187 15.33 -4.57 32.33
C ASP A 187 14.52 -3.69 33.32
N ASP A 188 13.56 -4.33 34.01
CA ASP A 188 13.16 -3.94 35.37
C ASP A 188 13.06 -5.18 36.27
N GLU A 189 14.21 -5.85 36.51
CA GLU A 189 14.39 -6.67 37.73
C GLU A 189 14.98 -5.81 38.85
N SER A 190 14.07 -5.22 39.62
CA SER A 190 14.27 -4.52 40.89
C SER A 190 15.23 -5.25 41.87
N PRO A 191 16.22 -4.57 42.49
CA PRO A 191 16.94 -5.14 43.62
C PRO A 191 16.07 -5.06 44.87
N ALA A 192 16.05 -6.18 45.60
CA ALA A 192 15.32 -6.39 46.85
C ALA A 192 15.58 -5.30 47.90
N ASN A 193 14.49 -4.77 48.45
CA ASN A 193 14.47 -3.88 49.61
C ASN A 193 14.52 -4.73 50.90
N ASP A 194 15.65 -4.66 51.64
CA ASP A 194 15.75 -5.15 53.01
C ASP A 194 15.86 -3.97 53.99
N THR A 195 15.04 -4.00 55.02
CA THR A 195 14.73 -2.88 55.91
C THR A 195 15.53 -2.98 57.20
N SER A 196 16.30 -1.95 57.56
CA SER A 196 16.57 -1.65 58.97
C SER A 196 16.84 -0.16 59.26
N GLN A 197 16.13 0.30 60.30
CA GLN A 197 16.20 1.52 61.12
C GLN A 197 17.66 1.89 61.54
N THR A 198 18.09 3.10 61.91
CA THR A 198 17.47 4.29 62.55
C THR A 198 18.51 5.44 62.64
N ASP A 199 18.02 6.65 62.89
CA ASP A 199 18.66 7.80 63.56
C ASP A 199 19.82 8.58 62.90
N SER A 200 19.54 9.84 62.54
CA SER A 200 19.92 10.98 63.39
C SER A 200 19.61 12.35 62.77
N ASN A 201 19.27 13.26 63.67
CA ASN A 201 18.88 14.67 63.52
C ASN A 201 19.84 15.54 62.70
N TYR A 202 19.30 16.56 62.00
CA TYR A 202 19.68 17.98 62.17
C TYR A 202 18.62 18.91 61.54
N ALA A 203 18.50 20.12 62.08
CA ALA A 203 17.32 20.97 62.09
C ALA A 203 17.37 22.23 61.20
N LYS A 204 16.19 22.63 60.69
CA LYS A 204 15.61 24.00 60.57
C LYS A 204 16.24 25.06 59.61
N PRO A 205 15.50 26.13 59.18
CA PRO A 205 14.27 26.18 58.36
C PRO A 205 14.35 27.37 57.32
N PRO A 206 13.27 28.12 56.94
CA PRO A 206 12.75 28.19 55.58
C PRO A 206 12.85 29.60 54.92
N ALA A 207 12.47 29.72 53.64
CA ALA A 207 12.01 30.99 53.08
C ALA A 207 11.01 30.81 51.93
N ALA A 208 9.92 31.55 52.00
CA ALA A 208 8.80 31.59 51.07
C ALA A 208 8.67 33.00 50.47
N VAL A 209 8.32 33.14 49.19
CA VAL A 209 7.65 34.31 48.57
C VAL A 209 7.02 33.81 47.25
N LYS A 210 5.71 33.69 47.01
CA LYS A 210 4.57 34.63 46.86
C LYS A 210 4.61 35.62 45.66
N VAL A 211 3.80 35.30 44.64
CA VAL A 211 2.71 36.11 44.02
C VAL A 211 2.98 37.55 43.53
N GLY A 212 2.47 37.84 42.31
CA GLY A 212 2.03 39.17 41.85
C GLY A 212 2.51 39.46 40.42
N ASN A 213 1.75 39.28 39.32
CA ASN A 213 0.46 39.80 38.85
C ASN A 213 0.52 41.24 38.27
N HIS A 214 -0.23 41.42 37.17
CA HIS A 214 -0.67 42.67 36.49
C HIS A 214 0.33 43.36 35.50
N VAL A 215 -0.05 43.96 34.37
CA VAL A 215 -1.35 44.24 33.71
C VAL A 215 -1.10 44.86 32.32
N ALA A 216 -2.01 44.58 31.37
CA ALA A 216 -2.60 45.40 30.26
C ALA A 216 -1.70 46.35 29.42
N GLN A 217 -2.07 46.87 28.25
CA GLN A 217 -3.34 47.16 27.55
C GLN A 217 -2.87 47.59 26.13
N GLU A 218 -3.36 47.04 25.02
CA GLU A 218 -4.56 47.39 24.25
C GLU A 218 -4.55 48.77 23.57
N SER A 219 -5.18 48.80 22.39
CA SER A 219 -5.56 49.91 21.49
C SER A 219 -4.47 50.42 20.54
N ASP A 220 -4.74 50.81 19.29
CA ASP A 220 -5.84 50.65 18.33
C ASP A 220 -5.35 51.35 17.03
N SER A 221 -6.16 51.32 15.99
CA SER A 221 -6.21 52.22 14.82
C SER A 221 -5.74 51.66 13.47
N GLU A 222 -6.76 51.28 12.70
CA GLU A 222 -6.88 51.35 11.24
C GLU A 222 -6.37 52.69 10.68
N ASP A 223 -5.78 52.66 9.48
CA ASP A 223 -5.91 53.74 8.50
C ASP A 223 -5.58 53.21 7.08
N ASP A 224 -6.55 53.38 6.21
CA ASP A 224 -6.53 53.15 4.76
C ASP A 224 -5.49 54.03 4.04
N ILE A 225 -4.73 53.47 3.10
CA ILE A 225 -4.16 54.23 1.97
C ILE A 225 -4.27 53.40 0.69
N ASP A 226 -5.24 53.79 -0.15
CA ASP A 226 -5.40 53.42 -1.55
C ASP A 226 -4.38 54.13 -2.47
N ILE A 227 -4.27 53.58 -3.69
CA ILE A 227 -4.13 54.31 -4.98
C ILE A 227 -2.75 54.39 -5.67
N ASP A 228 -2.73 53.78 -6.86
CA ASP A 228 -2.01 54.08 -8.11
C ASP A 228 -0.50 54.40 -8.10
N ALA A 229 0.28 53.45 -8.64
CA ALA A 229 1.49 53.77 -9.42
C ALA A 229 1.75 52.70 -10.51
N ILE A 230 1.15 52.96 -11.69
CA ILE A 230 1.75 52.95 -13.04
C ILE A 230 2.71 51.81 -13.41
#